data_AF-A0A2S1SPP1-F1
#
_entry.id   AF-A0A2S1SPP1-F1
#
_cell.length_a   1.000
_cell.length_b   1.000
_cell.length_c   1.000
_cell.angle_alpha   90.00
_cell.angle_beta   90.00
_cell.angle_gamma   90.00
#
_symmetry.space_group_name_H-M   'P 1'
#
loop_
_entity.id
_entity.type
_entity.pdbx_description
1 polymer ?
#
loop_
_entity_poly.entity_id
_entity_poly.type
_entity_poly.pdbx_seq_one_letter_code
_entity_poly.pdbx_strand_id
1 'polypeptide(L)' 'MTGPGRFEIRIICHPADADRITAALAGAFTTGPIRQYPTRDRSRIRFYVTATERASAPVLRLVPPDH' A
#
# COMPACT_ATOMS: atom_id res chain seq x y z
N MET A 1 11.67 16.01 9.68
CA MET A 1 10.55 15.86 8.73
C MET A 1 10.21 14.37 8.61
N THR A 2 9.56 13.79 9.61
CA THR A 2 9.33 12.33 9.65
C THR A 2 7.87 12.05 9.97
N GLY A 3 6.99 12.47 9.07
CA GLY A 3 5.67 11.84 8.93
C GLY A 3 5.82 10.63 8.00
N PRO A 4 4.95 9.61 8.09
CA PRO A 4 4.99 8.51 7.14
C PRO A 4 4.82 9.09 5.73
N GLY A 5 5.77 8.79 4.83
CA GLY A 5 5.73 9.30 3.46
C GLY A 5 4.38 8.96 2.83
N ARG A 6 3.66 9.98 2.33
CA ARG A 6 2.38 9.80 1.62
C ARG A 6 2.66 9.69 0.12
N PHE A 7 2.11 8.66 -0.50
CA PHE A 7 2.30 8.38 -1.92
C PHE A 7 1.03 7.79 -2.55
N GLU A 8 1.04 7.64 -3.87
CA GLU A 8 -0.06 7.06 -4.63
C GLU A 8 0.35 5.73 -5.25
N ILE A 9 -0.56 4.75 -5.20
CA ILE A 9 -0.39 3.42 -5.80
C ILE A 9 -1.40 3.29 -6.95
N ARG A 10 -0.91 2.89 -8.12
CA ARG A 10 -1.72 2.63 -9.31
C ARG A 10 -1.48 1.21 -9.80
N ILE A 11 -2.54 0.41 -9.85
CA ILE A 11 -2.48 -1.00 -10.25
C ILE A 11 -3.47 -1.24 -11.37
N ILE A 12 -3.08 -1.99 -12.40
CA ILE A 12 -4.00 -2.52 -13.40
C ILE A 12 -4.04 -4.03 -13.21
N CYS A 13 -5.22 -4.58 -12.92
CA CYS A 13 -5.38 -6.00 -12.63
C CYS A 13 -6.65 -6.58 -13.26
N HIS A 14 -6.74 -7.91 -13.31
CA HIS A 14 -7.97 -8.58 -13.70
C HIS A 14 -9.01 -8.43 -12.57
N PRO A 15 -10.33 -8.33 -12.88
CA PRO A 15 -11.36 -8.21 -11.86
C PRO A 15 -11.34 -9.31 -10.80
N ALA A 16 -10.95 -10.53 -11.16
CA ALA A 16 -10.84 -11.66 -10.23
C ALA A 16 -9.75 -11.48 -9.16
N ASP A 17 -8.75 -10.62 -9.39
CA ASP A 17 -7.66 -10.37 -8.44
C ASP A 17 -7.92 -9.16 -7.53
N ALA A 18 -9.04 -8.45 -7.75
CA ALA A 18 -9.39 -7.20 -7.08
C ALA A 18 -9.31 -7.28 -5.56
N ASP A 19 -9.95 -8.31 -4.99
CA ASP A 19 -10.07 -8.48 -3.54
C ASP A 19 -8.72 -8.87 -2.92
N ARG A 20 -7.97 -9.75 -3.58
CA ARG A 20 -6.64 -10.17 -3.13
C ARG A 20 -5.68 -8.98 -3.09
N ILE A 21 -5.69 -8.15 -4.13
CA ILE A 21 -4.83 -6.96 -4.21
C ILE A 21 -5.24 -5.95 -3.14
N THR A 22 -6.54 -5.73 -2.94
CA THR A 22 -7.07 -4.85 -1.89
C THR A 22 -6.60 -5.28 -0.50
N ALA A 23 -6.73 -6.57 -0.19
CA ALA A 23 -6.30 -7.12 1.10
C ALA A 23 -4.78 -7.00 1.30
N ALA A 24 -3.98 -7.27 0.26
CA ALA A 24 -2.53 -7.11 0.32
C ALA A 24 -2.12 -5.65 0.57
N LEU A 25 -2.76 -4.69 -0.10
CA LEU A 25 -2.50 -3.26 0.10
C LEU A 25 -2.86 -2.80 1.52
N ALA A 26 -3.99 -3.24 2.06
CA ALA A 26 -4.40 -2.93 3.44
C ALA A 26 -3.48 -3.57 4.50
N GLY A 27 -2.89 -4.72 4.18
CA GLY A 27 -1.89 -5.39 5.02
C GLY A 27 -0.55 -4.64 5.07
N ALA A 28 -0.08 -4.17 3.91
CA ALA A 28 1.23 -3.53 3.78
C ALA A 28 1.24 -2.04 4.16
N PHE A 29 0.17 -1.31 3.88
CA PHE A 29 0.12 0.16 4.02
C PHE A 29 -1.10 0.62 4.82
N THR A 30 -1.04 1.83 5.34
CA THR A 30 -2.25 2.55 5.72
C THR A 30 -2.83 3.14 4.45
N THR A 31 -3.96 2.60 4.00
CA THR A 31 -4.58 2.98 2.73
C THR A 31 -5.79 3.87 2.97
N GLY A 32 -5.97 4.85 2.09
CA GLY A 32 -7.25 5.54 1.93
C GLY A 32 -8.23 4.71 1.07
N PRO A 33 -9.41 5.27 0.75
CA PRO A 33 -10.38 4.62 -0.11
C PRO A 33 -9.79 4.21 -1.46
N ILE A 34 -10.02 2.96 -1.89
CA ILE A 34 -9.63 2.49 -3.22
C ILE A 34 -10.65 2.99 -4.25
N ARG A 35 -10.19 3.76 -5.23
CA ARG A 35 -10.99 4.11 -6.40
C ARG A 35 -10.72 3.13 -7.53
N GLN A 36 -11.77 2.56 -8.09
CA GLN A 36 -11.68 1.56 -9.15
C GLN A 36 -12.33 2.07 -10.44
N TYR A 37 -11.63 1.92 -11.56
CA TYR A 37 -12.15 2.29 -12.88
C TYR A 37 -11.83 1.21 -13.90
N PRO A 38 -12.77 0.80 -14.76
CA PRO A 38 -12.45 -0.13 -15.84
C PRO A 38 -11.41 0.47 -16.81
N THR A 39 -10.61 -0.41 -17.43
CA THR A 39 -9.82 -0.05 -18.61
C THR A 39 -10.73 0.19 -19.81
N ARG A 40 -10.19 0.78 -20.88
CA ARG A 40 -10.97 1.13 -22.09
C ARG A 40 -11.67 -0.09 -22.71
N ASP A 41 -11.02 -1.25 -22.66
CA ASP A 41 -11.48 -2.54 -23.14
C ASP A 41 -12.31 -3.34 -22.10
N ARG A 42 -12.47 -2.81 -20.88
CA ARG A 42 -13.21 -3.42 -19.76
C ARG A 42 -12.73 -4.82 -19.31
N SER A 43 -11.62 -5.32 -19.84
CA SER A 43 -11.04 -6.60 -19.44
C SER A 43 -10.32 -6.53 -18.09
N ARG A 44 -9.94 -5.31 -17.67
CA ARG A 44 -9.16 -5.05 -16.47
C ARG A 44 -9.75 -3.86 -15.71
N ILE A 45 -9.35 -3.76 -14.46
CA ILE A 45 -9.66 -2.63 -13.59
C ILE A 45 -8.37 -1.92 -13.20
N ARG A 46 -8.49 -0.61 -13.00
CA ARG A 46 -7.43 0.27 -12.53
C ARG A 46 -7.76 0.75 -11.14
N PHE A 47 -6.86 0.49 -10.20
CA PHE A 47 -6.93 0.99 -8.84
C PHE A 47 -6.12 2.26 -8.71
N TYR A 48 -6.68 3.21 -7.98
CA TYR A 48 -6.00 4.41 -7.50
C TYR A 48 -6.15 4.44 -5.98
N VAL A 49 -5.02 4.36 -5.28
CA VAL A 49 -4.96 4.40 -3.82
C VAL A 49 -4.00 5.48 -3.38
N THR A 50 -4.40 6.22 -2.36
CA THR A 50 -3.44 6.96 -1.56
C THR A 50 -2.99 6.09 -0.40
N ALA A 51 -1.70 5.98 -0.20
CA ALA A 51 -1.10 5.17 0.85
C ALA A 51 -0.11 6.00 1.66
N THR A 52 0.07 5.60 2.91
CA THR A 52 1.20 6.01 3.73
C THR A 52 1.91 4.77 4.26
N GLU A 53 3.21 4.88 4.46
CA GLU A 53 3.97 3.83 5.14
C GLU A 53 3.37 3.53 6.51
N ARG A 54 3.27 2.24 6.85
CA ARG A 54 3.04 1.84 8.23
C ARG A 54 4.33 2.12 9.00
N ALA A 55 4.21 2.73 10.18
CA ALA A 55 5.33 2.78 11.10
C ALA A 55 5.77 1.34 11.39
N SER A 56 6.98 0.98 10.97
CA SER A 56 7.59 -0.26 11.45
C SER A 56 7.77 -0.12 12.97
N ALA A 57 7.48 -1.17 13.72
CA ALA A 57 7.74 -1.17 15.16
C ALA A 57 9.19 -0.73 15.39
N PRO A 58 9.47 0.14 16.37
CA PRO A 58 10.84 0.56 16.63
C PRO A 58 11.65 -0.71 16.92
N VAL A 59 12.57 -1.05 16.02
CA VAL A 59 13.60 -2.04 16.33
C VAL A 59 14.42 -1.39 17.43
N LEU A 60 14.26 -1.87 18.66
CA LEU A 60 15.14 -1.51 19.77
C LEU A 60 16.55 -1.94 19.33
N ARG A 61 17.33 -0.97 18.87
CA ARG A 61 18.75 -1.17 18.60
C ARG A 61 19.40 -1.32 19.97
N LEU A 62 19.61 -2.57 20.40
CA LEU A 62 20.51 -2.83 21.52
C LEU A 62 21.87 -2.30 21.09
N VAL A 63 22.29 -1.17 21.67
CA VAL A 63 23.67 -0.71 21.57
C VAL A 63 24.47 -1.66 22.46
N PRO A 64 25.42 -2.45 21.92
CA PRO A 64 26.31 -3.22 22.78
C PRO A 64 27.10 -2.25 23.66
N PRO A 65 27.30 -2.53 24.95
CA PRO A 65 28.14 -1.69 25.78
C PRO A 65 29.58 -1.76 25.23
N ASP A 66 30.19 -0.60 25.02
CA ASP A 66 31.60 -0.49 24.65
C ASP A 66 32.45 -1.26 25.69
N HIS A 67 33.32 -2.16 25.21
CA HIS A 67 34.27 -2.91 26.03
C HIS A 67 35.60 -2.17 26.11
#